data_AF-A0A6A3CZS2-F1
#
_entry.id   AF-A0A6A3CZS2-F1
#
_cell.length_a   1.000
_cell.length_b   1.000
_cell.length_c   1.000
_cell.angle_alpha   90.00
_cell.angle_beta   90.00
_cell.angle_gamma   90.00
#
_symmetry.space_group_name_H-M   'P 1'
#
loop_
_entity.id
_entity.type
_entity.pdbx_description
1 polymer ?
#
loop_
_entity_poly.entity_id
_entity_poly.type
_entity_poly.pdbx_seq_one_letter_code
_entity_poly.pdbx_strand_id
1 'polypeptide(L)'
;MRASNNLIGLLNFLTFLLSIVILGGGIWLSSRASNTDCLKFLQWPLIVIGASIMAVSLAGFAGACYRNTFLLQLYLFVMLFIIAALFGFIIFAYAVTDKGTGRPVMNKGYLEYYLGDYSGWLKDRVVDEQYWAKISSCIRDSKVCGKMGRSFNGVPETSDMFSMRKLSPIQSGCCKPPTDCGFVYVNETLWDASGTMIGTNTDCSRWSNDQQQLCYQCDSCKAGVLGSLKKSWRKVSVINIVVLILLVIFYVIACAAFRNNKRMDNDEPYGEARMTKAQPSRIQL
;
A
#
# COMPACT_ATOMS: atom_id res chain seq x y z
N MET A 1 9.18 -32.63 20.45
CA MET A 1 9.26 -32.93 19.00
C MET A 1 7.92 -32.82 18.28
N ARG A 2 6.83 -33.52 18.67
CA ARG A 2 5.50 -33.42 17.99
C ARG A 2 4.87 -32.01 18.04
N ALA A 3 4.96 -31.30 19.16
CA ALA A 3 4.37 -29.96 19.30
C ALA A 3 5.06 -28.90 18.41
N SER A 4 6.37 -28.99 18.24
CA SER A 4 7.17 -28.03 17.44
C SER A 4 6.89 -28.14 15.94
N ASN A 5 6.72 -29.37 15.42
CA ASN A 5 6.37 -29.59 14.01
C ASN A 5 4.93 -29.15 13.71
N ASN A 6 4.00 -29.39 14.63
CA ASN A 6 2.62 -28.90 14.51
C ASN A 6 2.56 -27.37 14.56
N LEU A 7 3.40 -26.71 15.38
CA LEU A 7 3.50 -25.26 15.43
C LEU A 7 4.04 -24.69 14.10
N ILE A 8 5.09 -25.26 13.54
CA ILE A 8 5.66 -24.82 12.25
C ILE A 8 4.64 -25.01 11.11
N GLY A 9 3.91 -26.13 11.10
CA GLY A 9 2.82 -26.36 10.14
C GLY A 9 1.69 -25.34 10.27
N LEU A 10 1.25 -25.04 11.51
CA LEU A 10 0.23 -24.03 11.78
C LEU A 10 0.67 -22.63 11.36
N LEU A 11 1.92 -22.26 11.63
CA LEU A 11 2.49 -20.96 11.25
C LEU A 11 2.60 -20.79 9.71
N ASN A 12 3.00 -21.85 9.00
CA ASN A 12 3.02 -21.84 7.53
C ASN A 12 1.60 -21.77 6.93
N PHE A 13 0.63 -22.42 7.57
CA PHE A 13 -0.78 -22.31 7.16
C PHE A 13 -1.35 -20.90 7.40
N LEU A 14 -1.03 -20.26 8.54
CA LEU A 14 -1.45 -18.90 8.84
C LEU A 14 -0.81 -17.87 7.89
N THR A 15 0.48 -18.02 7.56
CA THR A 15 1.14 -17.16 6.57
C THR A 15 0.56 -17.34 5.16
N PHE A 16 0.18 -18.58 4.80
CA PHE A 16 -0.53 -18.84 3.55
C PHE A 16 -1.89 -18.16 3.50
N LEU A 17 -2.70 -18.24 4.57
CA LEU A 17 -3.97 -17.52 4.66
C LEU A 17 -3.78 -16.00 4.58
N LEU A 18 -2.74 -15.47 5.23
CA LEU A 18 -2.38 -14.05 5.14
C LEU A 18 -2.01 -13.66 3.69
N SER A 19 -1.30 -14.54 2.97
CA SER A 19 -0.99 -14.33 1.55
C SER A 19 -2.24 -14.31 0.68
N ILE A 20 -3.23 -15.16 0.97
CA ILE A 20 -4.53 -15.16 0.30
C ILE A 20 -5.30 -13.87 0.60
N VAL A 21 -5.23 -13.34 1.81
CA VAL A 21 -5.85 -12.05 2.14
C VAL A 21 -5.14 -10.88 1.46
N ILE A 22 -3.81 -10.95 1.29
CA ILE A 22 -3.04 -9.92 0.55
C ILE A 22 -3.32 -9.99 -0.95
N LEU A 23 -3.28 -11.19 -1.54
CA LEU A 23 -3.62 -11.42 -2.96
C LEU A 23 -5.09 -11.13 -3.22
N GLY A 24 -5.97 -11.60 -2.35
CA GLY A 24 -7.40 -11.34 -2.37
C GLY A 24 -7.71 -9.87 -2.15
N GLY A 25 -6.94 -9.15 -1.32
CA GLY A 25 -7.03 -7.70 -1.19
C GLY A 25 -6.54 -6.96 -2.44
N GLY A 26 -5.45 -7.41 -3.06
CA GLY A 26 -4.96 -6.89 -4.33
C GLY A 26 -5.94 -7.13 -5.49
N ILE A 27 -6.54 -8.32 -5.54
CA ILE A 27 -7.55 -8.73 -6.51
C ILE A 27 -8.89 -8.02 -6.22
N TRP A 28 -9.30 -7.90 -4.96
CA TRP A 28 -10.53 -7.18 -4.56
C TRP A 28 -10.42 -5.68 -4.80
N LEU A 29 -9.23 -5.10 -4.62
CA LEU A 29 -8.94 -3.73 -5.05
C LEU A 29 -9.08 -3.59 -6.57
N SER A 30 -8.69 -4.61 -7.34
CA SER A 30 -8.93 -4.65 -8.80
C SER A 30 -10.39 -4.96 -9.21
N SER A 31 -11.14 -5.70 -8.37
CA SER A 31 -12.50 -6.18 -8.69
C SER A 31 -13.59 -5.20 -8.26
N ARG A 32 -13.49 -4.60 -7.07
CA ARG A 32 -14.44 -3.56 -6.62
C ARG A 32 -14.12 -2.18 -7.18
N ALA A 33 -12.89 -2.02 -7.70
CA ALA A 33 -12.57 -0.98 -8.64
C ALA A 33 -12.48 -1.57 -10.05
N SER A 34 -13.62 -2.03 -10.58
CA SER A 34 -13.86 -2.46 -11.97
C SER A 34 -13.48 -1.43 -13.06
N ASN A 35 -12.74 -0.39 -12.69
CA ASN A 35 -12.25 0.70 -13.51
C ASN A 35 -10.75 1.00 -13.25
N THR A 36 -9.99 0.10 -12.63
CA THR A 36 -8.57 0.30 -12.27
C THR A 36 -7.59 -0.50 -13.13
N ASP A 37 -7.85 -0.60 -14.43
CA ASP A 37 -6.79 -0.84 -15.41
C ASP A 37 -5.83 0.36 -15.56
N CYS A 38 -6.12 1.50 -14.92
CA CYS A 38 -5.40 2.78 -15.11
C CYS A 38 -3.92 2.74 -14.71
N LEU A 39 -3.57 1.88 -13.77
CA LEU A 39 -2.31 1.96 -13.04
C LEU A 39 -1.68 0.57 -12.87
N LYS A 40 -1.63 -0.21 -13.96
CA LYS A 40 -0.94 -1.52 -14.00
C LYS A 40 0.49 -1.49 -13.43
N PHE A 41 1.17 -0.36 -13.58
CA PHE A 41 2.52 -0.11 -13.05
C PHE A 41 2.59 -0.16 -11.51
N LEU A 42 1.48 0.12 -10.82
CA LEU A 42 1.37 0.12 -9.37
C LEU A 42 0.83 -1.21 -8.81
N GLN A 43 0.19 -2.01 -9.66
CA GLN A 43 -0.38 -3.30 -9.32
C GLN A 43 0.69 -4.42 -9.32
N TRP A 44 1.64 -4.35 -10.24
CA TRP A 44 2.75 -5.32 -10.35
C TRP A 44 3.57 -5.47 -9.06
N PRO A 45 3.98 -4.40 -8.36
CA PRO A 45 4.68 -4.54 -7.07
C PRO A 45 3.89 -5.33 -6.03
N LEU A 46 2.57 -5.12 -5.93
CA LEU A 46 1.68 -5.84 -5.00
C LEU A 46 1.52 -7.32 -5.37
N ILE A 47 1.37 -7.63 -6.67
CA ILE A 47 1.27 -9.01 -7.15
C ILE A 47 2.59 -9.75 -6.92
N VAL A 48 3.73 -9.12 -7.20
CA VAL A 48 5.06 -9.71 -6.97
C VAL A 48 5.30 -10.00 -5.49
N ILE A 49 4.87 -9.10 -4.60
CA ILE A 49 4.92 -9.32 -3.15
C ILE A 49 4.00 -10.48 -2.74
N GLY A 50 2.75 -10.52 -3.21
CA GLY A 50 1.82 -11.60 -2.87
C GLY A 50 2.27 -12.97 -3.39
N ALA A 51 2.78 -13.02 -4.62
CA ALA A 51 3.29 -14.25 -5.24
C ALA A 51 4.55 -14.78 -4.54
N SER A 52 5.47 -13.89 -4.14
CA SER A 52 6.67 -14.30 -3.40
C SER A 52 6.34 -14.87 -2.02
N ILE A 53 5.38 -14.27 -1.29
CA ILE A 53 4.91 -14.82 -0.01
C ILE A 53 4.26 -16.20 -0.21
N MET A 54 3.43 -16.36 -1.25
CA MET A 54 2.76 -17.63 -1.56
C MET A 54 3.76 -18.75 -1.88
N ALA A 55 4.80 -18.46 -2.67
CA ALA A 55 5.87 -19.42 -2.97
C ALA A 55 6.60 -19.89 -1.71
N VAL A 56 6.81 -18.99 -0.74
CA VAL A 56 7.50 -19.33 0.51
C VAL A 56 6.64 -20.10 1.49
N SER A 57 5.33 -19.82 1.57
CA SER A 57 4.41 -20.64 2.36
C SER A 57 4.36 -22.10 1.87
N LEU A 58 4.39 -22.32 0.55
CA LEU A 58 4.47 -23.65 -0.06
C LEU A 58 5.79 -24.36 0.27
N ALA A 59 6.92 -23.64 0.18
CA ALA A 59 8.23 -24.18 0.53
C ALA A 59 8.35 -24.52 2.03
N GLY A 60 7.78 -23.68 2.91
CA GLY A 60 7.74 -23.91 4.35
C GLY A 60 6.91 -25.15 4.73
N PHE A 61 5.80 -25.38 4.04
CA PHE A 61 4.98 -26.57 4.22
C PHE A 61 5.72 -27.85 3.80
N ALA A 62 6.40 -27.83 2.65
CA ALA A 62 7.24 -28.95 2.20
C ALA A 62 8.41 -29.21 3.16
N GLY A 63 9.10 -28.17 3.65
CA GLY A 63 10.20 -28.30 4.60
C GLY A 63 9.80 -28.95 5.93
N ALA A 64 8.57 -28.71 6.41
CA ALA A 64 8.05 -29.30 7.65
C ALA A 64 7.69 -30.80 7.50
N CYS A 65 7.20 -31.23 6.34
CA CYS A 65 6.80 -32.62 6.09
C CYS A 65 7.98 -33.58 5.91
N TYR A 66 9.06 -33.13 5.26
CA TYR A 66 10.15 -34.02 4.84
C TYR A 66 11.32 -34.10 5.83
N ARG A 67 11.29 -33.34 6.95
CA ARG A 67 12.34 -33.32 8.00
C ARG A 67 13.77 -33.19 7.43
N ASN A 68 13.91 -32.52 6.29
CA ASN A 68 15.15 -32.40 5.56
C ASN A 68 15.84 -31.08 5.94
N THR A 69 17.02 -31.19 6.54
CA THR A 69 17.84 -30.05 7.01
C THR A 69 18.21 -29.09 5.87
N PHE A 70 18.40 -29.59 4.65
CA PHE A 70 18.67 -28.77 3.46
C PHE A 70 17.45 -27.91 3.09
N LEU A 71 16.24 -28.48 3.11
CA LEU A 71 15.00 -27.75 2.84
C LEU A 71 14.74 -26.67 3.90
N LEU A 72 15.04 -26.96 5.18
CA LEU A 72 14.90 -25.99 6.26
C LEU A 72 15.92 -24.85 6.16
N GLN A 73 17.15 -25.14 5.72
CA GLN A 73 18.18 -24.13 5.46
C GLN A 73 17.83 -23.25 4.26
N LEU A 74 17.33 -23.84 3.17
CA LEU A 74 16.81 -23.11 2.01
C LEU A 74 15.63 -22.20 2.41
N TYR A 75 14.72 -22.71 3.23
CA TYR A 75 13.60 -21.91 3.76
C TYR A 75 14.07 -20.68 4.53
N LEU A 76 15.03 -20.83 5.46
CA LEU A 76 15.59 -19.69 6.20
C LEU A 76 16.28 -18.68 5.27
N PHE A 77 17.04 -19.16 4.28
CA PHE A 77 17.70 -18.30 3.29
C PHE A 77 16.68 -17.47 2.51
N VAL A 78 15.65 -18.11 1.93
CA VAL A 78 14.62 -17.40 1.14
C VAL A 78 13.81 -16.44 2.03
N MET A 79 13.46 -16.83 3.26
CA MET A 79 12.77 -15.97 4.21
C MET A 79 13.54 -14.68 4.52
N LEU A 80 14.87 -14.76 4.65
CA LEU A 80 15.72 -13.59 4.85
C LEU A 80 15.62 -12.59 3.69
N PHE A 81 15.67 -13.07 2.43
CA PHE A 81 15.52 -12.20 1.26
C PHE A 81 14.14 -11.54 1.19
N ILE A 82 13.07 -12.26 1.56
CA ILE A 82 11.74 -11.66 1.63
C ILE A 82 11.70 -10.55 2.67
N ILE A 83 12.19 -10.79 3.89
CA ILE A 83 12.22 -9.76 4.95
C ILE A 83 13.00 -8.54 4.46
N ALA A 84 14.17 -8.74 3.85
CA ALA A 84 14.98 -7.66 3.28
C ALA A 84 14.24 -6.89 2.16
N ALA A 85 13.56 -7.60 1.26
CA ALA A 85 12.79 -6.99 0.17
C ALA A 85 11.59 -6.18 0.69
N LEU A 86 10.84 -6.71 1.67
CA LEU A 86 9.72 -6.01 2.30
C LEU A 86 10.18 -4.77 3.05
N PHE A 87 11.29 -4.86 3.77
CA PHE A 87 11.90 -3.72 4.45
C PHE A 87 12.37 -2.65 3.44
N GLY A 88 13.04 -3.06 2.35
CA GLY A 88 13.42 -2.17 1.26
C GLY A 88 12.22 -1.49 0.60
N PHE A 89 11.13 -2.23 0.38
CA PHE A 89 9.88 -1.67 -0.14
C PHE A 89 9.27 -0.63 0.79
N ILE A 90 9.32 -0.82 2.11
CA ILE A 90 8.84 0.17 3.08
C ILE A 90 9.64 1.47 2.95
N ILE A 91 10.99 1.38 2.92
CA ILE A 91 11.86 2.54 2.76
C ILE A 91 11.53 3.26 1.44
N PHE A 92 11.46 2.52 0.34
CA PHE A 92 11.12 3.07 -0.97
C PHE A 92 9.75 3.76 -0.96
N ALA A 93 8.73 3.11 -0.39
CA ALA A 93 7.38 3.64 -0.33
C ALA A 93 7.33 4.97 0.45
N TYR A 94 8.03 5.09 1.57
CA TYR A 94 8.11 6.36 2.31
C TYR A 94 8.93 7.41 1.54
N ALA A 95 10.06 7.04 0.96
CA ALA A 95 10.90 7.96 0.20
C ALA A 95 10.16 8.61 -0.98
N VAL A 96 9.38 7.82 -1.74
CA VAL A 96 8.63 8.36 -2.89
C VAL A 96 7.31 9.02 -2.52
N THR A 97 6.83 8.85 -1.26
CA THR A 97 5.58 9.45 -0.79
C THR A 97 5.76 10.54 0.26
N ASP A 98 6.99 10.96 0.56
CA ASP A 98 7.27 11.98 1.58
C ASP A 98 6.61 13.34 1.24
N LYS A 99 6.72 13.80 -0.02
CA LYS A 99 6.27 15.14 -0.44
C LYS A 99 4.81 15.21 -0.90
N GLY A 100 4.20 16.39 -0.75
CA GLY A 100 2.84 16.74 -1.20
C GLY A 100 1.71 16.14 -0.35
N THR A 101 0.98 16.97 0.40
CA THR A 101 -0.16 16.55 1.25
C THR A 101 -1.50 17.16 0.83
N GLY A 102 -1.53 17.88 -0.29
CA GLY A 102 -2.63 18.77 -0.65
C GLY A 102 -2.66 20.00 0.27
N ARG A 103 -3.21 21.11 -0.23
CA ARG A 103 -3.36 22.37 0.50
C ARG A 103 -4.80 22.51 0.99
N PRO A 104 -5.02 22.82 2.27
CA PRO A 104 -6.35 23.17 2.75
C PRO A 104 -6.79 24.51 2.17
N VAL A 105 -8.08 24.63 1.86
CA VAL A 105 -8.69 25.88 1.41
C VAL A 105 -9.66 26.36 2.48
N MET A 106 -9.67 27.67 2.73
CA MET A 106 -10.57 28.27 3.72
C MET A 106 -12.04 27.96 3.39
N ASN A 107 -12.80 27.56 4.40
CA ASN A 107 -14.22 27.20 4.29
C ASN A 107 -14.53 26.03 3.31
N LYS A 108 -13.55 25.16 3.02
CA LYS A 108 -13.74 23.96 2.21
C LYS A 108 -13.36 22.68 2.97
N GLY A 109 -14.16 21.63 2.79
CA GLY A 109 -13.94 20.29 3.36
C GLY A 109 -13.03 19.38 2.51
N TYR A 110 -12.59 19.87 1.35
CA TYR A 110 -11.66 19.19 0.45
C TYR A 110 -10.31 19.89 0.38
N LEU A 111 -9.30 19.17 -0.13
CA LEU A 111 -7.95 19.68 -0.35
C LEU A 111 -7.73 20.01 -1.82
N GLU A 112 -6.95 21.04 -2.10
CA GLU A 112 -6.44 21.33 -3.44
C GLU A 112 -5.07 20.68 -3.65
N TYR A 113 -4.79 20.24 -4.86
CA TYR A 113 -3.57 19.51 -5.18
C TYR A 113 -2.81 20.27 -6.27
N TYR A 114 -1.59 20.69 -5.94
CA TYR A 114 -0.73 21.41 -6.87
C TYR A 114 0.46 20.53 -7.23
N LEU A 115 0.77 20.44 -8.52
CA LEU A 115 1.86 19.59 -9.02
C LEU A 115 3.24 20.05 -8.50
N GLY A 116 3.38 21.33 -8.15
CA GLY A 116 4.57 21.90 -7.52
C GLY A 116 4.86 21.35 -6.12
N ASP A 117 3.85 20.85 -5.39
CA ASP A 117 4.03 20.30 -4.04
C ASP A 117 4.62 18.88 -4.07
N TYR A 118 4.68 18.27 -5.24
CA TYR A 118 5.25 16.95 -5.48
C TYR A 118 6.62 17.06 -6.15
N SER A 119 7.50 16.11 -5.85
CA SER A 119 8.85 16.00 -6.44
C SER A 119 9.32 14.55 -6.45
N GLY A 120 10.41 14.30 -7.18
CA GLY A 120 11.03 13.00 -7.30
C GLY A 120 10.40 12.09 -8.36
N TRP A 121 10.92 10.86 -8.43
CA TRP A 121 10.64 9.91 -9.51
C TRP A 121 9.14 9.62 -9.74
N LEU A 122 8.32 9.60 -8.68
CA LEU A 122 6.89 9.31 -8.81
C LEU A 122 6.16 10.42 -9.57
N LYS A 123 6.54 11.69 -9.33
CA LYS A 123 6.02 12.84 -10.09
C LYS A 123 6.44 12.72 -11.54
N ASP A 124 7.72 12.52 -11.81
CA ASP A 124 8.26 12.46 -13.17
C ASP A 124 7.55 11.38 -13.99
N ARG A 125 7.22 10.24 -13.35
CA ARG A 125 6.48 9.16 -13.99
C ARG A 125 5.03 9.51 -14.32
N VAL A 126 4.35 10.30 -13.51
CA VAL A 126 2.95 10.72 -13.76
C VAL A 126 2.88 11.86 -14.76
N VAL A 127 3.89 12.73 -14.79
CA VAL A 127 3.94 13.89 -15.68
C VAL A 127 4.30 13.50 -17.12
N ASP A 128 5.05 12.41 -17.30
CA ASP A 128 5.38 11.86 -18.62
C ASP A 128 4.12 11.64 -19.47
N GLU A 129 4.12 12.20 -20.69
CA GLU A 129 2.95 12.25 -21.56
C GLU A 129 2.47 10.86 -22.02
N GLN A 130 3.39 9.90 -22.22
CA GLN A 130 3.00 8.55 -22.66
C GLN A 130 2.28 7.78 -21.55
N TYR A 131 2.76 7.95 -20.30
CA TYR A 131 2.10 7.37 -19.14
C TYR A 131 0.81 8.13 -18.81
N TRP A 132 0.83 9.47 -18.88
CA TRP A 132 -0.32 10.31 -18.60
C TRP A 132 -1.49 10.05 -19.54
N ALA A 133 -1.24 9.83 -20.83
CA ALA A 133 -2.30 9.51 -21.79
C ALA A 133 -3.10 8.26 -21.37
N LYS A 134 -2.42 7.23 -20.84
CA LYS A 134 -3.05 6.00 -20.34
C LYS A 134 -3.78 6.21 -19.01
N ILE A 135 -3.20 7.03 -18.14
CA ILE A 135 -3.78 7.34 -16.82
C ILE A 135 -5.06 8.16 -16.99
N SER A 136 -4.99 9.24 -17.76
CA SER A 136 -6.10 10.16 -17.99
C SER A 136 -7.25 9.49 -18.76
N SER A 137 -6.94 8.70 -19.80
CA SER A 137 -7.97 7.93 -20.53
C SER A 137 -8.72 7.01 -19.59
N CYS A 138 -8.01 6.30 -18.72
CA CYS A 138 -8.66 5.39 -17.81
C CYS A 138 -9.42 6.10 -16.67
N ILE A 139 -8.95 7.24 -16.17
CA ILE A 139 -9.72 8.04 -15.20
C ILE A 139 -11.03 8.52 -15.84
N ARG A 140 -11.00 8.93 -17.10
CA ARG A 140 -12.20 9.27 -17.86
C ARG A 140 -13.15 8.08 -18.02
N ASP A 141 -12.63 6.94 -18.45
CA ASP A 141 -13.42 5.71 -18.67
C ASP A 141 -14.02 5.17 -17.36
N SER A 142 -13.37 5.42 -16.22
CA SER A 142 -13.86 5.03 -14.90
C SER A 142 -15.15 5.74 -14.46
N LYS A 143 -15.49 6.84 -15.15
CA LYS A 143 -16.61 7.74 -14.83
C LYS A 143 -16.60 8.23 -13.37
N VAL A 144 -15.41 8.39 -12.77
CA VAL A 144 -15.28 8.87 -11.38
C VAL A 144 -15.91 10.26 -11.21
N CYS A 145 -15.78 11.14 -12.21
CA CYS A 145 -16.41 12.46 -12.19
C CYS A 145 -17.93 12.39 -12.37
N GLY A 146 -18.43 11.54 -13.28
CA GLY A 146 -19.88 11.30 -13.42
C GLY A 146 -20.53 10.71 -12.16
N LYS A 147 -19.78 9.93 -11.36
CA LYS A 147 -20.22 9.38 -10.06
C LYS A 147 -20.14 10.41 -8.92
N MET A 148 -19.65 11.62 -9.18
CA MET A 148 -19.57 12.67 -8.16
C MET A 148 -20.92 13.33 -7.90
N GLY A 149 -21.80 13.32 -8.91
CA GLY A 149 -23.16 13.86 -8.85
C GLY A 149 -23.96 13.34 -7.67
N ARG A 150 -24.60 14.24 -6.91
CA ARG A 150 -25.56 13.93 -5.86
C ARG A 150 -26.81 14.78 -6.05
N SER A 151 -27.95 14.11 -6.03
CA SER A 151 -29.25 14.77 -5.96
C SER A 151 -29.90 14.43 -4.63
N PHE A 152 -30.43 15.45 -3.95
CA PHE A 152 -31.20 15.30 -2.73
C PHE A 152 -32.65 15.61 -3.06
N ASN A 153 -33.53 14.61 -3.00
CA ASN A 153 -34.96 14.74 -3.31
C ASN A 153 -35.25 15.38 -4.69
N GLY A 154 -34.44 15.08 -5.71
CA GLY A 154 -34.59 15.63 -7.06
C GLY A 154 -34.01 17.03 -7.24
N VAL A 155 -33.45 17.64 -6.19
CA VAL A 155 -32.81 18.96 -6.24
C VAL A 155 -31.28 18.82 -6.34
N PRO A 156 -30.59 19.62 -7.17
CA PRO A 156 -29.12 19.68 -7.21
C PRO A 156 -28.52 20.08 -5.85
N GLU A 157 -27.36 19.52 -5.51
CA GLU A 157 -26.56 19.91 -4.33
C GLU A 157 -26.19 21.40 -4.39
N THR A 158 -26.35 22.14 -3.29
CA THR A 158 -26.00 23.56 -3.20
C THR A 158 -24.49 23.77 -3.10
N SER A 159 -24.01 24.96 -3.44
CA SER A 159 -22.58 25.32 -3.38
C SER A 159 -21.97 25.16 -1.98
N ASP A 160 -22.73 25.48 -0.92
CA ASP A 160 -22.28 25.35 0.47
C ASP A 160 -22.13 23.88 0.88
N MET A 161 -23.10 23.04 0.50
CA MET A 161 -23.03 21.60 0.75
C MET A 161 -21.84 20.96 0.01
N PHE A 162 -21.66 21.33 -1.26
CA PHE A 162 -20.51 20.89 -2.05
C PHE A 162 -19.19 21.32 -1.43
N SER A 163 -19.12 22.57 -0.93
CA SER A 163 -17.93 23.13 -0.29
C SER A 163 -17.50 22.35 0.94
N MET A 164 -18.43 21.81 1.72
CA MET A 164 -18.13 21.02 2.92
C MET A 164 -17.84 19.53 2.64
N ARG A 165 -17.88 19.12 1.36
CA ARG A 165 -17.70 17.72 0.98
C ARG A 165 -16.24 17.27 1.09
N LYS A 166 -16.05 16.06 1.62
CA LYS A 166 -14.74 15.36 1.57
C LYS A 166 -14.56 14.69 0.21
N LEU A 167 -13.86 15.36 -0.69
CA LEU A 167 -13.53 14.84 -2.01
C LEU A 167 -12.28 13.95 -1.96
N SER A 168 -12.25 12.92 -2.82
CA SER A 168 -11.02 12.18 -3.06
C SER A 168 -10.00 13.07 -3.82
N PRO A 169 -8.69 12.77 -3.76
CA PRO A 169 -7.69 13.53 -4.51
C PRO A 169 -7.99 13.64 -6.01
N ILE A 170 -8.49 12.56 -6.63
CA ILE A 170 -8.88 12.54 -8.05
C ILE A 170 -10.14 13.38 -8.29
N GLN A 171 -11.13 13.31 -7.40
CA GLN A 171 -12.34 14.14 -7.51
C GLN A 171 -12.01 15.63 -7.43
N SER A 172 -11.16 16.02 -6.48
CA SER A 172 -10.77 17.42 -6.30
C SER A 172 -9.88 17.93 -7.45
N GLY A 173 -8.97 17.11 -7.97
CA GLY A 173 -8.00 17.53 -8.99
C GLY A 173 -8.48 17.40 -10.43
N CYS A 174 -9.37 16.45 -10.75
CA CYS A 174 -9.76 16.14 -12.13
C CYS A 174 -11.21 16.51 -12.48
N CYS A 175 -12.11 16.53 -11.49
CA CYS A 175 -13.56 16.64 -11.72
C CYS A 175 -14.13 18.04 -11.46
N LYS A 176 -13.33 18.95 -10.92
CA LYS A 176 -13.67 20.36 -10.70
C LYS A 176 -12.49 21.25 -11.11
N PRO A 177 -12.72 22.52 -11.45
CA PRO A 177 -11.65 23.49 -11.63
C PRO A 177 -10.96 23.80 -10.28
N PRO A 178 -9.71 24.27 -10.29
CA PRO A 178 -9.07 24.83 -9.11
C PRO A 178 -9.88 25.97 -8.50
N THR A 179 -9.94 26.04 -7.18
CA THR A 179 -10.67 27.12 -6.48
C THR A 179 -10.14 28.53 -6.85
N ASP A 180 -8.85 28.67 -7.11
CA ASP A 180 -8.21 29.94 -7.49
C ASP A 180 -8.70 30.49 -8.84
N CYS A 181 -9.40 29.68 -9.66
CA CYS A 181 -10.00 30.13 -10.92
C CYS A 181 -11.22 31.02 -10.73
N GLY A 182 -11.83 31.04 -9.54
CA GLY A 182 -12.97 31.92 -9.25
C GLY A 182 -14.27 31.58 -9.99
N PHE A 183 -14.39 30.38 -10.57
CA PHE A 183 -15.58 29.95 -11.29
C PHE A 183 -16.76 29.73 -10.33
N VAL A 184 -17.96 30.06 -10.81
CA VAL A 184 -19.19 29.93 -10.03
C VAL A 184 -19.70 28.49 -10.13
N TYR A 185 -20.01 27.89 -8.99
CA TYR A 185 -20.55 26.55 -8.91
C TYR A 185 -21.96 26.49 -9.52
N VAL A 186 -22.18 25.60 -10.49
CA VAL A 186 -23.51 25.30 -11.03
C VAL A 186 -23.91 23.86 -10.66
N ASN A 187 -23.03 22.90 -10.97
CA ASN A 187 -23.12 21.52 -10.49
C ASN A 187 -21.72 20.94 -10.26
N GLU A 188 -21.61 19.67 -9.90
CA GLU A 188 -20.36 19.04 -9.50
C GLU A 188 -19.27 19.06 -10.58
N THR A 189 -19.65 19.02 -11.86
CA THR A 189 -18.75 19.01 -13.03
C THR A 189 -19.00 20.15 -14.00
N LEU A 190 -19.89 21.08 -13.67
CA LEU A 190 -20.29 22.22 -14.48
C LEU A 190 -20.07 23.49 -13.67
N TRP A 191 -19.21 24.35 -14.20
CA TRP A 191 -18.80 25.57 -13.55
C TRP A 191 -18.91 26.72 -14.54
N ASP A 192 -19.49 27.83 -14.09
CA ASP A 192 -19.64 29.03 -14.89
C ASP A 192 -18.39 29.92 -14.75
N ALA A 193 -17.79 30.24 -15.89
CA ALA A 193 -16.58 31.06 -15.99
C ALA A 193 -16.88 32.57 -15.94
N SER A 194 -18.15 32.98 -15.74
CA SER A 194 -18.59 34.37 -15.56
C SER A 194 -18.05 35.08 -14.31
N GLY A 195 -17.22 34.41 -13.51
CA GLY A 195 -16.58 34.97 -12.33
C GLY A 195 -15.66 36.16 -12.61
N THR A 196 -15.55 37.06 -11.64
CA THR A 196 -14.88 38.37 -11.78
C THR A 196 -13.35 38.30 -11.80
N MET A 197 -12.75 37.15 -11.48
CA MET A 197 -11.30 36.99 -11.33
C MET A 197 -10.86 35.72 -12.06
N ILE A 198 -10.13 35.86 -13.17
CA ILE A 198 -9.42 34.74 -13.79
C ILE A 198 -8.13 34.56 -12.99
N GLY A 199 -8.04 33.47 -12.22
CA GLY A 199 -6.82 33.10 -11.52
C GLY A 199 -5.63 32.97 -12.46
N THR A 200 -4.42 33.24 -11.97
CA THR A 200 -3.17 33.10 -12.76
C THR A 200 -2.77 31.64 -13.01
N ASN A 201 -3.53 30.68 -12.47
CA ASN A 201 -3.28 29.27 -12.62
C ASN A 201 -3.57 28.84 -14.06
N THR A 202 -2.58 28.23 -14.73
CA THR A 202 -2.70 27.72 -16.09
C THR A 202 -3.82 26.71 -16.26
N ASP A 203 -4.17 25.98 -15.21
CA ASP A 203 -5.25 25.00 -15.22
C ASP A 203 -6.64 25.64 -15.44
N CYS A 204 -6.82 26.94 -15.10
CA CYS A 204 -8.07 27.63 -15.35
C CYS A 204 -8.40 27.73 -16.85
N SER A 205 -7.37 27.85 -17.70
CA SER A 205 -7.52 27.85 -19.16
C SER A 205 -7.69 26.45 -19.76
N ARG A 206 -7.30 25.41 -19.02
CA ARG A 206 -7.38 24.00 -19.44
C ARG A 206 -8.68 23.32 -19.02
N TRP A 207 -9.42 23.92 -18.09
CA TRP A 207 -10.73 23.42 -17.67
C TRP A 207 -11.75 23.47 -18.81
N SER A 208 -12.53 22.40 -18.97
CA SER A 208 -13.65 22.33 -19.90
C SER A 208 -14.88 21.74 -19.21
N ASN A 209 -16.07 22.23 -19.53
CA ASN A 209 -17.34 21.65 -19.06
C ASN A 209 -17.75 20.41 -19.88
N ASP A 210 -17.01 20.07 -20.94
CA ASP A 210 -17.18 18.80 -21.66
C ASP A 210 -16.77 17.63 -20.76
N GLN A 211 -17.69 16.70 -20.55
CA GLN A 211 -17.52 15.52 -19.72
C GLN A 211 -16.40 14.58 -20.20
N GLN A 212 -15.99 14.69 -21.47
CA GLN A 212 -14.87 13.93 -22.04
C GLN A 212 -13.50 14.61 -21.84
N GLN A 213 -13.48 15.88 -21.45
CA GLN A 213 -12.27 16.69 -21.31
C GLN A 213 -12.01 17.10 -19.85
N LEU A 214 -13.00 17.67 -19.17
CA LEU A 214 -12.93 18.15 -17.78
C LEU A 214 -11.57 18.80 -17.47
N CYS A 215 -10.93 18.44 -16.35
CA CYS A 215 -9.55 18.82 -16.04
C CYS A 215 -8.54 17.69 -16.33
N TYR A 216 -8.84 16.76 -17.25
CA TYR A 216 -7.95 15.60 -17.49
C TYR A 216 -6.57 15.96 -18.05
N GLN A 217 -6.38 17.18 -18.54
CA GLN A 217 -5.07 17.71 -18.97
C GLN A 217 -4.47 18.71 -17.97
N CYS A 218 -5.11 18.96 -16.84
CA CYS A 218 -4.64 19.89 -15.82
C CYS A 218 -3.51 19.30 -14.97
N ASP A 219 -2.62 20.17 -14.49
CA ASP A 219 -1.58 19.80 -13.53
C ASP A 219 -2.20 19.45 -12.17
N SER A 220 -3.33 20.06 -11.82
CA SER A 220 -4.14 19.71 -10.65
C SER A 220 -4.67 18.28 -10.71
N CYS A 221 -4.99 17.75 -11.90
CA CYS A 221 -5.40 16.36 -12.06
C CYS A 221 -4.22 15.40 -11.90
N LYS A 222 -3.07 15.71 -12.52
CA LYS A 222 -1.80 14.98 -12.30
C LYS A 222 -1.44 14.95 -10.81
N ALA A 223 -1.57 16.07 -10.11
CA ALA A 223 -1.36 16.18 -8.67
C ALA A 223 -2.38 15.40 -7.84
N GLY A 224 -3.66 15.41 -8.23
CA GLY A 224 -4.71 14.60 -7.63
C GLY A 224 -4.42 13.09 -7.74
N VAL A 225 -3.89 12.64 -8.87
CA VAL A 225 -3.41 11.25 -9.03
C VAL A 225 -2.28 10.97 -8.06
N LEU A 226 -1.24 11.83 -8.00
CA LEU A 226 -0.12 11.67 -7.06
C LEU A 226 -0.60 11.61 -5.59
N GLY A 227 -1.55 12.45 -5.20
CA GLY A 227 -2.17 12.41 -3.88
C GLY A 227 -2.92 11.10 -3.60
N SER A 228 -3.64 10.58 -4.59
CA SER A 228 -4.32 9.28 -4.49
C SER A 228 -3.32 8.12 -4.34
N LEU A 229 -2.25 8.12 -5.14
CA LEU A 229 -1.18 7.12 -5.07
C LEU A 229 -0.52 7.13 -3.69
N LYS A 230 -0.11 8.30 -3.20
CA LYS A 230 0.48 8.47 -1.87
C LYS A 230 -0.41 7.90 -0.77
N LYS A 231 -1.71 8.21 -0.79
CA LYS A 231 -2.66 7.71 0.21
C LYS A 231 -2.76 6.19 0.18
N SER A 232 -2.81 5.59 -1.01
CA SER A 232 -2.86 4.13 -1.18
C SER A 232 -1.55 3.45 -0.75
N TRP A 233 -0.40 4.01 -1.12
CA TRP A 233 0.92 3.48 -0.75
C TRP A 233 1.15 3.52 0.75
N ARG A 234 0.73 4.60 1.43
CA ARG A 234 0.83 4.68 2.89
C ARG A 234 -0.01 3.61 3.58
N LYS A 235 -1.23 3.35 3.09
CA LYS A 235 -2.07 2.25 3.61
C LYS A 235 -1.41 0.89 3.42
N VAL A 236 -0.91 0.62 2.21
CA VAL A 236 -0.20 -0.63 1.89
C VAL A 236 1.06 -0.78 2.74
N SER A 237 1.85 0.28 2.92
CA SER A 237 3.04 0.27 3.75
C SER A 237 2.73 -0.01 5.22
N VAL A 238 1.63 0.52 5.77
CA VAL A 238 1.20 0.22 7.14
C VAL A 238 0.86 -1.26 7.30
N ILE A 239 0.08 -1.82 6.35
CA ILE A 239 -0.22 -3.26 6.35
C ILE A 239 1.09 -4.07 6.24
N ASN A 240 2.01 -3.66 5.37
CA ASN A 240 3.28 -4.34 5.17
C ASN A 240 4.17 -4.33 6.43
N ILE A 241 4.16 -3.25 7.22
CA ILE A 241 4.90 -3.19 8.50
C ILE A 241 4.39 -4.28 9.47
N VAL A 242 3.08 -4.47 9.56
CA VAL A 242 2.49 -5.51 10.42
C VAL A 242 2.93 -6.90 9.95
N VAL A 243 2.89 -7.15 8.64
CA VAL A 243 3.34 -8.42 8.04
C VAL A 243 4.82 -8.65 8.31
N LEU A 244 5.67 -7.63 8.15
CA LEU A 244 7.10 -7.71 8.40
C LEU A 244 7.40 -8.14 9.84
N ILE A 245 6.71 -7.55 10.83
CA ILE A 245 6.87 -7.91 12.25
C ILE A 245 6.55 -9.38 12.49
N LEU A 246 5.43 -9.87 11.94
CA LEU A 246 5.04 -11.28 12.04
C LEU A 246 6.07 -12.21 11.38
N LEU A 247 6.55 -11.86 10.20
CA LEU A 247 7.57 -12.66 9.50
C LEU A 247 8.89 -12.70 10.26
N VAL A 248 9.31 -11.60 10.88
CA VAL A 248 10.52 -11.57 11.73
C VAL A 248 10.35 -12.50 12.94
N ILE A 249 9.20 -12.48 13.61
CA ILE A 249 8.91 -13.40 14.74
C ILE A 249 9.01 -14.86 14.27
N PHE A 250 8.39 -15.19 13.13
CA PHE A 250 8.45 -16.54 12.58
C PHE A 250 9.85 -16.95 12.15
N TYR A 251 10.64 -16.03 11.60
CA TYR A 251 12.03 -16.26 11.26
C TYR A 251 12.88 -16.59 12.50
N VAL A 252 12.68 -15.88 13.61
CA VAL A 252 13.36 -16.17 14.89
C VAL A 252 12.99 -17.56 15.43
N ILE A 253 11.70 -17.92 15.40
CA ILE A 253 11.23 -19.24 15.84
C ILE A 253 11.81 -20.35 14.94
N ALA A 254 11.81 -20.16 13.62
CA ALA A 254 12.37 -21.11 12.67
C ALA A 254 13.88 -21.29 12.87
N CYS A 255 14.62 -20.20 13.13
CA CYS A 255 16.04 -20.25 13.48
C CYS A 255 16.27 -21.02 14.79
N ALA A 256 15.46 -20.79 15.81
CA ALA A 256 15.55 -21.51 17.09
C ALA A 256 15.27 -23.01 16.91
N ALA A 257 14.26 -23.37 16.12
CA ALA A 257 13.94 -24.76 15.79
C ALA A 257 15.08 -25.43 15.00
N PHE A 258 15.65 -24.74 14.00
CA PHE A 258 16.79 -25.24 13.23
C PHE A 258 18.02 -25.47 14.12
N ARG A 259 18.35 -24.52 15.00
CA ARG A 259 19.47 -24.65 15.95
C ARG A 259 19.28 -25.83 16.90
N ASN A 260 18.07 -26.03 17.41
CA ASN A 260 17.77 -27.17 18.28
C ASN A 260 17.91 -28.51 17.53
N ASN A 261 17.43 -28.61 16.29
CA ASN A 261 17.55 -29.83 15.51
C ASN A 261 19.02 -30.14 15.17
N LYS A 262 19.83 -29.11 14.83
CA LYS A 262 21.27 -29.27 14.60
C LYS A 262 22.04 -29.70 15.86
N ARG A 263 21.65 -29.22 17.04
CA ARG A 263 22.23 -29.68 18.32
C ARG A 263 21.95 -31.15 18.60
N MET A 264 20.77 -31.63 18.24
CA MET A 264 20.40 -33.04 18.41
C MET A 264 21.16 -33.97 17.46
N ASP A 265 21.40 -33.56 16.21
CA ASP A 265 22.18 -34.36 15.25
C ASP A 265 23.69 -34.37 15.56
N ASN A 266 24.19 -33.41 16.35
CA ASN A 266 25.61 -33.26 16.67
C ASN A 266 26.06 -33.99 17.95
N ASP A 267 25.19 -34.71 18.65
CA ASP A 267 25.49 -35.39 19.94
C ASP A 267 26.24 -34.51 20.96
N GLU A 268 25.99 -33.19 21.00
CA GLU A 268 26.55 -32.35 22.05
C GLU A 268 25.88 -32.70 23.38
N PRO A 269 26.63 -33.15 24.41
CA PRO A 269 26.04 -33.56 25.68
C PRO A 269 25.27 -32.39 26.26
N TYR A 270 24.01 -32.66 26.63
CA TYR A 270 23.17 -31.78 27.43
C TYR A 270 24.05 -31.30 28.58
N GLY A 271 24.37 -29.99 28.62
CA GLY A 271 25.29 -29.45 29.60
C GLY A 271 24.96 -30.01 30.96
N GLU A 272 25.85 -30.87 31.49
CA GLU A 272 25.67 -31.48 32.80
C GLU A 272 25.41 -30.32 33.76
N ALA A 273 24.22 -30.31 34.36
CA ALA A 273 23.99 -29.54 35.56
C ALA A 273 25.01 -30.08 36.57
N ARG A 274 26.13 -29.35 36.72
CA ARG A 274 27.24 -29.71 37.59
C ARG A 274 26.72 -29.64 39.03
N MET A 275 26.09 -30.72 39.49
CA MET A 275 25.74 -30.91 40.88
C MET A 275 27.03 -31.20 41.64
N THR A 276 27.66 -30.16 42.17
CA THR A 276 28.65 -30.29 43.24
C THR A 276 27.94 -30.86 44.46
N LYS A 277 28.01 -32.19 44.66
CA LYS A 277 27.75 -32.79 45.96
C LYS A 277 28.81 -32.27 46.93
N ALA A 278 28.40 -31.40 47.85
CA ALA A 278 29.19 -31.10 49.04
C ALA A 278 29.35 -32.39 49.84
N GLN A 279 30.58 -32.90 49.91
CA GLN A 279 30.93 -34.08 50.68
C GLN A 279 30.98 -33.68 52.17
N PRO A 280 30.22 -34.31 53.08
CA PRO A 280 30.29 -33.97 54.49
C PRO A 280 31.61 -34.51 55.07
N SER A 281 32.38 -33.62 55.69
CA SER A 281 33.56 -33.99 56.46
C SER A 281 33.14 -34.86 57.64
N ARG A 282 33.62 -36.11 57.68
CA ARG A 282 33.58 -36.94 58.88
C ARG A 282 34.36 -36.23 59.98
N ILE A 283 33.65 -35.77 61.00
CA ILE A 283 34.22 -35.50 62.31
C ILE A 283 34.62 -36.85 62.90
N GLN A 284 35.91 -37.06 63.13
CA GLN A 284 36.40 -38.08 64.06
C GLN A 284 37.01 -37.34 65.25
N LEU A 285 36.66 -37.87 66.44
CA LEU A 285 36.96 -37.40 67.79
C LEU A 285 38.39 -36.85 67.99
#